data_AF-A0A7Y6XKX4-F1
#
_entry.id   AF-A0A7Y6XKX4-F1
#
_cell.length_a   1.000
_cell.length_b   1.000
_cell.length_c   1.000
_cell.angle_alpha   90.00
_cell.angle_beta   90.00
_cell.angle_gamma   90.00
#
_symmetry.space_group_name_H-M   'P 1'
#
loop_
_entity.id
_entity.type
_entity.pdbx_description
1 polymer ?
#
loop_
_entity_poly.entity_id
_entity_poly.type
_entity_poly.pdbx_seq_one_letter_code
_entity_poly.pdbx_strand_id
1 'polypeptide(L)'
;GLGVPGIVRAFEDPALPVSAFAWKLAFTVVTLASGFLGGEVTPLFFIGASLGNVLARVLGLPVDLGAAVGMAALFAAAANTPLALSIMAVELVGAGVLTHVMIVATVAYLLTGHRGIYPSQRIGRGKHGGPPLERWVPLRELEDPGPRGPGDSGPGGHGSG
;
A
#
# COMPACT_ATOMS: atom_id res chain seq x y z
N GLY A 1 -7.34 -17.50 -8.20
CA GLY A 1 -6.02 -18.06 -7.84
C GLY A 1 -5.00 -16.96 -7.55
N LEU A 2 -3.80 -17.34 -7.06
CA LEU A 2 -2.75 -16.40 -6.61
C LEU A 2 -2.33 -15.41 -7.70
N GLY A 3 -2.14 -15.88 -8.95
CA GLY A 3 -1.79 -15.02 -10.09
C GLY A 3 -0.29 -14.83 -10.31
N VAL A 4 0.56 -15.64 -9.67
CA VAL A 4 2.03 -15.60 -9.83
C VAL A 4 2.48 -15.56 -11.30
N PRO A 5 1.93 -16.35 -12.24
CA PRO A 5 2.32 -16.24 -13.64
C PRO A 5 2.05 -14.85 -14.25
N GLY A 6 0.99 -14.17 -13.81
CA GLY A 6 0.70 -12.81 -14.26
C GLY A 6 1.58 -11.75 -13.60
N ILE A 7 2.10 -12.00 -12.40
CA ILE A 7 3.15 -11.16 -11.79
C ILE A 7 4.40 -11.22 -12.66
N VAL A 8 4.91 -12.43 -12.94
CA VAL A 8 6.09 -12.63 -13.79
C VAL A 8 5.89 -11.98 -15.16
N ARG A 9 4.73 -12.23 -15.78
CA ARG A 9 4.38 -11.60 -17.07
C ARG A 9 4.39 -10.06 -17.00
N ALA A 10 4.04 -9.45 -15.88
CA ALA A 10 4.10 -7.99 -15.75
C ALA A 10 5.54 -7.43 -15.79
N PHE A 11 6.56 -8.23 -15.46
CA PHE A 11 7.97 -7.84 -15.58
C PHE A 11 8.50 -7.98 -17.02
N GLU A 12 7.88 -8.80 -17.84
CA GLU A 12 8.45 -9.23 -19.12
C GLU A 12 7.64 -8.78 -20.35
N ASP A 13 6.31 -8.67 -20.23
CA ASP A 13 5.40 -8.47 -21.36
C ASP A 13 4.91 -7.01 -21.45
N PRO A 14 5.39 -6.22 -22.43
CA PRO A 14 4.89 -4.87 -22.68
C PRO A 14 3.49 -4.85 -23.30
N ALA A 15 2.94 -6.00 -23.70
CA ALA A 15 1.58 -6.16 -24.22
C ALA A 15 0.60 -6.70 -23.17
N LEU A 16 0.96 -6.70 -21.88
CA LEU A 16 0.05 -7.05 -20.80
C LEU A 16 -1.28 -6.26 -20.93
N PRO A 17 -2.45 -6.91 -20.82
CA PRO A 17 -3.73 -6.20 -20.89
C PRO A 17 -3.83 -5.08 -19.85
N VAL A 18 -4.16 -3.87 -20.29
CA VAL A 18 -4.23 -2.68 -19.42
C VAL A 18 -5.25 -2.87 -18.30
N SER A 19 -6.31 -3.64 -18.53
CA SER A 19 -7.35 -3.93 -17.53
C SER A 19 -6.97 -5.01 -16.51
N ALA A 20 -5.79 -5.64 -16.62
CA ALA A 20 -5.40 -6.78 -15.77
C ALA A 20 -5.37 -6.41 -14.27
N PHE A 21 -4.83 -5.23 -13.93
CA PHE A 21 -4.79 -4.75 -12.55
C PHE A 21 -6.21 -4.52 -12.00
N ALA A 22 -7.10 -3.95 -12.81
CA ALA A 22 -8.47 -3.60 -12.41
C ALA A 22 -9.31 -4.85 -12.16
N TRP A 23 -9.24 -5.84 -13.04
CA TRP A 23 -9.93 -7.12 -12.83
C TRP A 23 -9.40 -7.85 -11.62
N LYS A 24 -8.08 -7.87 -11.42
CA LYS A 24 -7.50 -8.51 -10.23
C LYS A 24 -7.96 -7.82 -8.95
N LEU A 25 -7.99 -6.49 -8.93
CA LEU A 25 -8.50 -5.72 -7.80
C LEU A 25 -9.97 -6.07 -7.51
N ALA A 26 -10.84 -6.00 -8.52
CA ALA A 26 -12.27 -6.27 -8.38
C ALA A 26 -12.52 -7.68 -7.82
N PHE A 27 -11.91 -8.71 -8.41
CA PHE A 27 -12.10 -10.09 -7.92
C PHE A 27 -11.51 -10.32 -6.53
N THR A 28 -10.41 -9.64 -6.19
CA THR A 28 -9.81 -9.73 -4.85
C THR A 28 -10.74 -9.12 -3.81
N VAL A 29 -11.28 -7.92 -4.07
CA VAL A 29 -12.27 -7.27 -3.20
C VAL A 29 -13.50 -8.16 -3.02
N VAL A 30 -14.08 -8.68 -4.10
CA VAL A 30 -15.25 -9.58 -4.03
C VAL A 30 -14.95 -10.84 -3.23
N THR A 31 -13.77 -11.43 -3.41
CA THR A 31 -13.37 -12.66 -2.70
C THR A 31 -13.22 -12.40 -1.20
N LEU A 32 -12.52 -11.33 -0.82
CA LEU A 32 -12.32 -10.97 0.58
C LEU A 32 -13.63 -10.53 1.26
N ALA A 33 -14.46 -9.74 0.55
CA ALA A 33 -15.77 -9.31 1.06
C ALA A 33 -16.75 -10.48 1.25
N SER A 34 -16.57 -11.58 0.51
CA SER A 34 -17.36 -12.81 0.68
C SER A 34 -16.89 -13.68 1.86
N GLY A 35 -15.90 -13.23 2.64
CA GLY A 35 -15.39 -13.95 3.82
C GLY A 35 -14.41 -15.07 3.50
N PHE A 36 -13.86 -15.13 2.28
CA PHE A 36 -12.85 -16.13 1.94
C PHE A 36 -11.53 -15.85 2.68
N LEU A 37 -11.06 -16.83 3.44
CA LEU A 37 -9.79 -16.77 4.16
C LEU A 37 -8.63 -17.04 3.19
N GLY A 38 -8.13 -15.98 2.55
CA GLY A 38 -6.97 -16.02 1.67
C GLY A 38 -6.03 -14.86 1.94
N GLY A 39 -4.74 -15.05 1.68
CA GLY A 39 -3.74 -13.99 1.81
C GLY A 39 -3.96 -12.86 0.81
N GLU A 40 -3.88 -11.62 1.26
CA GLU A 40 -4.03 -10.39 0.47
C GLU A 40 -2.73 -9.94 -0.22
N VAL A 41 -1.58 -10.43 0.26
CA VAL A 41 -0.24 -10.01 -0.20
C VAL A 41 -0.03 -10.30 -1.68
N THR A 42 -0.24 -11.54 -2.13
CA THR A 42 0.00 -11.91 -3.54
C THR A 42 -0.95 -11.20 -4.52
N PRO A 43 -2.25 -11.03 -4.22
CA PRO A 43 -3.11 -10.15 -4.99
C PRO A 43 -2.59 -8.70 -5.09
N LEU A 44 -2.12 -8.10 -4.00
CA LEU A 44 -1.54 -6.76 -4.01
C LEU A 44 -0.29 -6.70 -4.89
N PHE A 45 0.58 -7.72 -4.84
CA PHE A 45 1.72 -7.81 -5.75
C PHE A 45 1.31 -7.83 -7.22
N PHE A 46 0.30 -8.64 -7.55
CA PHE A 46 -0.23 -8.68 -8.91
C PHE A 46 -0.75 -7.31 -9.35
N ILE A 47 -1.60 -6.69 -8.53
CA ILE A 47 -2.24 -5.42 -8.88
C ILE A 47 -1.17 -4.35 -9.05
N GLY A 48 -0.20 -4.27 -8.13
CA GLY A 48 0.90 -3.31 -8.21
C GLY A 48 1.81 -3.54 -9.40
N ALA A 49 2.23 -4.78 -9.65
CA ALA A 49 3.10 -5.11 -10.79
C ALA A 49 2.43 -4.81 -12.13
N SER A 50 1.17 -5.20 -12.29
CA SER A 50 0.42 -4.96 -13.53
C SER A 50 0.08 -3.48 -13.75
N LEU A 51 -0.27 -2.74 -12.70
CA LEU A 51 -0.44 -1.28 -12.78
C LEU A 51 0.90 -0.59 -13.11
N GLY A 52 1.98 -1.02 -12.47
CA GLY A 52 3.34 -0.52 -12.72
C GLY A 52 3.81 -0.74 -14.16
N ASN A 53 3.55 -1.92 -14.73
CA ASN A 53 3.80 -2.22 -16.14
C ASN A 53 3.05 -1.25 -17.07
N VAL A 54 1.75 -1.04 -16.82
CA VAL A 54 0.92 -0.10 -17.61
C VAL A 54 1.48 1.32 -17.52
N LEU A 55 1.81 1.80 -16.32
CA LEU A 55 2.34 3.15 -16.13
C LEU A 55 3.72 3.32 -16.77
N ALA A 56 4.60 2.31 -16.69
CA ALA A 56 5.89 2.35 -17.36
C ALA A 56 5.75 2.49 -18.88
N ARG A 57 4.81 1.75 -19.50
CA ARG A 57 4.55 1.87 -20.95
C ARG A 57 4.09 3.28 -21.33
N VAL A 58 3.23 3.89 -20.52
CA VAL A 58 2.74 5.26 -20.74
C VAL A 58 3.87 6.29 -20.59
N LEU A 59 4.77 6.07 -19.64
CA LEU A 59 5.89 6.96 -19.34
C LEU A 59 7.14 6.69 -20.21
N GLY A 60 7.13 5.66 -21.06
CA GLY A 60 8.29 5.27 -21.86
C GLY A 60 9.44 4.66 -21.03
N LEU A 61 9.14 4.08 -19.88
CA LEU A 61 10.11 3.46 -18.97
C LEU A 61 10.19 1.94 -19.18
N PRO A 62 11.29 1.29 -18.73
CA PRO A 62 11.38 -0.16 -18.69
C PRO A 62 10.24 -0.78 -17.86
N VAL A 63 9.57 -1.80 -18.42
CA VAL A 63 8.37 -2.41 -17.81
C VAL A 63 8.69 -3.17 -16.53
N ASP A 64 9.87 -3.74 -16.43
CA ASP A 64 10.42 -4.42 -15.25
C ASP A 64 10.62 -3.44 -14.08
N LEU A 65 11.18 -2.25 -14.35
CA LEU A 65 11.29 -1.17 -13.37
C LEU A 65 9.91 -0.71 -12.91
N GLY A 66 8.99 -0.48 -13.86
CA GLY A 66 7.61 -0.12 -13.56
C GLY A 66 6.91 -1.13 -12.67
N ALA A 67 6.99 -2.41 -13.04
CA ALA A 67 6.40 -3.51 -12.31
C ALA A 67 6.99 -3.64 -10.89
N ALA A 68 8.32 -3.56 -10.75
CA ALA A 68 9.00 -3.56 -9.45
C ALA A 68 8.49 -2.44 -8.53
N VAL A 69 8.49 -1.21 -9.04
CA VAL A 69 8.10 -0.02 -8.28
C VAL A 69 6.62 -0.07 -7.93
N GLY A 70 5.74 -0.40 -8.88
CA GLY A 70 4.30 -0.52 -8.65
C GLY A 70 3.96 -1.62 -7.65
N MET A 71 4.58 -2.80 -7.77
CA MET A 71 4.41 -3.92 -6.86
C MET A 71 4.76 -3.53 -5.42
N ALA A 72 5.94 -2.95 -5.22
CA ALA A 72 6.42 -2.58 -3.90
C ALA A 72 5.66 -1.39 -3.32
N ALA A 73 5.45 -0.32 -4.09
CA ALA A 73 4.80 0.90 -3.60
C ALA A 73 3.31 0.68 -3.26
N LEU A 74 2.58 -0.11 -4.06
CA LEU A 74 1.18 -0.42 -3.76
C LEU A 74 1.06 -1.20 -2.45
N PHE A 75 1.88 -2.25 -2.28
CA PHE A 75 1.83 -3.02 -1.03
C PHE A 75 2.34 -2.21 0.17
N ALA A 76 3.38 -1.40 -0.02
CA ALA A 76 3.90 -0.49 1.00
C ALA A 76 2.84 0.48 1.52
N ALA A 77 2.05 1.06 0.61
CA ALA A 77 1.00 2.01 0.93
C ALA A 77 -0.20 1.32 1.61
N ALA A 78 -0.54 0.10 1.18
CA ALA A 78 -1.62 -0.71 1.74
C ALA A 78 -1.28 -1.24 3.14
N ALA A 79 -0.03 -1.67 3.37
CA ALA A 79 0.46 -2.23 4.63
C ALA A 79 1.09 -1.19 5.57
N ASN A 80 1.17 0.08 5.16
CA ASN A 80 1.77 1.18 5.91
C ASN A 80 3.23 0.92 6.33
N THR A 81 4.02 0.33 5.45
CA THR A 81 5.40 -0.13 5.74
C THR A 81 6.39 0.22 4.61
N PRO A 82 6.53 1.50 4.22
CA PRO A 82 7.35 1.94 3.09
C PRO A 82 8.81 1.44 3.14
N LEU A 83 9.43 1.44 4.32
CA LEU A 83 10.81 0.97 4.47
C LEU A 83 10.94 -0.53 4.24
N ALA A 84 10.07 -1.34 4.87
CA ALA A 84 10.15 -2.79 4.77
C ALA A 84 9.92 -3.26 3.33
N LEU A 85 8.97 -2.65 2.62
CA LEU A 85 8.68 -3.02 1.23
C LEU A 85 9.70 -2.49 0.23
N SER A 86 10.42 -1.43 0.57
CA SER A 86 11.57 -1.00 -0.23
C SER A 86 12.73 -1.99 -0.12
N ILE A 87 13.02 -2.48 1.10
CA ILE A 87 14.02 -3.53 1.32
C ILE A 87 13.59 -4.83 0.61
N MET A 88 12.33 -5.22 0.77
CA MET A 88 11.79 -6.39 0.07
C MET A 88 11.94 -6.27 -1.45
N ALA A 89 11.70 -5.10 -2.04
CA ALA A 89 11.92 -4.89 -3.47
C ALA A 89 13.39 -5.13 -3.85
N VAL A 90 14.34 -4.62 -3.06
CA VAL A 90 15.77 -4.86 -3.28
C VAL A 90 16.12 -6.35 -3.24
N GLU A 91 15.57 -7.10 -2.28
CA GLU A 91 15.80 -8.55 -2.19
C GLU A 91 15.23 -9.32 -3.38
N LEU A 92 14.11 -8.86 -3.95
CA LEU A 92 13.42 -9.57 -5.04
C LEU A 92 13.96 -9.23 -6.43
N VAL A 93 14.35 -7.98 -6.67
CA VAL A 93 14.70 -7.48 -8.02
C VAL A 93 16.04 -6.73 -8.07
N GLY A 94 16.73 -6.59 -6.94
CA GLY A 94 18.06 -5.98 -6.85
C GLY A 94 18.07 -4.51 -6.45
N ALA A 95 19.24 -4.02 -6.05
CA ALA A 95 19.41 -2.69 -5.45
C ALA A 95 19.10 -1.50 -6.40
N GLY A 96 19.10 -1.72 -7.72
CA GLY A 96 18.86 -0.67 -8.71
C GLY A 96 17.50 0.01 -8.61
N VAL A 97 16.49 -0.67 -8.05
CA VAL A 97 15.14 -0.10 -7.91
C VAL A 97 14.95 0.72 -6.63
N LEU A 98 15.89 0.65 -5.67
CA LEU A 98 15.71 1.16 -4.31
C LEU A 98 15.27 2.63 -4.28
N THR A 99 15.96 3.51 -4.98
CA THR A 99 15.66 4.94 -4.99
C THR A 99 14.25 5.21 -5.52
N HIS A 100 13.87 4.55 -6.60
CA HIS A 100 12.55 4.69 -7.22
C HIS A 100 11.45 4.18 -6.29
N VAL A 101 11.65 3.00 -5.69
CA VAL A 101 10.69 2.39 -4.76
C VAL A 101 10.54 3.26 -3.52
N MET A 102 11.62 3.71 -2.90
CA MET A 102 11.57 4.55 -1.69
C MET A 102 10.77 5.82 -1.92
N ILE A 103 11.00 6.52 -3.04
CA ILE A 103 10.28 7.76 -3.37
C ILE A 103 8.79 7.47 -3.56
N VAL A 104 8.46 6.53 -4.46
CA VAL A 104 7.06 6.27 -4.83
C VAL A 104 6.28 5.64 -3.68
N ALA A 105 6.87 4.69 -2.95
CA ALA A 105 6.28 4.06 -1.78
C ALA A 105 6.03 5.06 -0.64
N THR A 106 6.97 5.99 -0.41
CA THR A 106 6.79 7.03 0.62
C THR A 106 5.68 7.99 0.23
N VAL A 107 5.65 8.46 -1.01
CA VAL A 107 4.58 9.33 -1.49
C VAL A 107 3.23 8.62 -1.41
N ALA A 108 3.14 7.38 -1.89
CA ALA A 108 1.91 6.59 -1.82
C ALA A 108 1.47 6.36 -0.36
N TYR A 109 2.40 6.02 0.54
CA TYR A 109 2.16 5.89 1.97
C TYR A 109 1.60 7.16 2.61
N LEU A 110 2.12 8.34 2.25
CA LEU A 110 1.61 9.61 2.77
C LEU A 110 0.20 9.91 2.24
N LEU A 111 -0.07 9.60 0.97
CA LEU A 111 -1.37 9.86 0.33
C LEU A 111 -2.49 8.95 0.83
N THR A 112 -2.19 7.74 1.35
CA THR A 112 -3.22 6.84 1.89
C THR A 112 -3.78 7.26 3.25
N GLY A 113 -3.19 8.26 3.93
CA GLY A 113 -3.65 8.72 5.25
C GLY A 113 -3.62 7.59 6.27
N HIS A 114 -4.53 7.54 7.25
CA HIS A 114 -4.52 6.48 8.28
C HIS A 114 -5.15 5.16 7.83
N ARG A 115 -5.38 4.95 6.53
CA ARG A 115 -5.97 3.73 5.98
C ARG A 115 -4.93 2.63 5.80
N GLY A 116 -5.33 1.38 6.00
CA GLY A 116 -4.49 0.22 5.71
C GLY A 116 -5.26 -1.09 5.77
N ILE A 117 -4.66 -2.14 5.22
CA ILE A 117 -5.22 -3.50 5.23
C ILE A 117 -5.15 -4.16 6.62
N TYR A 118 -4.36 -3.58 7.53
CA TYR A 118 -4.21 -4.02 8.91
C TYR A 118 -4.82 -3.01 9.90
N PRO A 119 -6.14 -3.04 10.15
CA PRO A 119 -6.82 -2.06 11.01
C PRO A 119 -6.36 -2.08 12.48
N SER A 120 -5.75 -3.18 12.91
CA SER A 120 -5.16 -3.36 14.25
C SER A 120 -3.74 -2.81 14.37
N GLN A 121 -3.10 -2.40 13.26
CA GLN A 121 -1.78 -1.79 13.27
C GLN A 121 -1.80 -0.55 14.16
N ARG A 122 -0.84 -0.44 15.07
CA ARG A 122 -0.77 0.67 16.04
C ARG A 122 0.26 1.68 15.61
N ILE A 123 -0.08 2.96 15.73
CA ILE A 123 0.84 4.06 15.45
C ILE A 123 1.05 4.91 16.70
N GLY A 124 2.26 5.43 16.85
CA GLY A 124 2.61 6.39 17.89
C GLY A 124 2.73 7.83 17.37
N ARG A 125 2.59 8.05 16.06
CA ARG A 125 2.71 9.37 15.43
C ARG A 125 1.97 9.38 14.10
N GLY A 126 1.39 10.52 13.74
CA GLY A 126 0.76 10.71 12.43
C GLY A 126 1.77 10.72 11.28
N LYS A 127 1.30 10.37 10.07
CA LYS A 127 2.14 10.25 8.87
C LYS A 127 2.79 11.57 8.43
N HIS A 128 2.12 12.69 8.68
CA HIS A 128 2.57 14.03 8.28
C HIS A 128 3.38 14.76 9.37
N GLY A 129 3.79 14.04 10.42
CA GLY A 129 4.47 14.63 11.58
C GLY A 129 3.49 15.01 12.70
N GLY A 130 3.92 15.89 13.61
CA GLY A 130 3.19 16.28 14.82
C GLY A 130 3.79 15.71 16.11
N PRO A 131 3.25 16.03 17.29
CA PRO A 131 3.69 15.40 18.54
C PRO A 131 3.40 13.89 18.51
N PRO A 132 4.16 13.07 19.26
CA PRO A 132 3.79 11.69 19.50
C PRO A 132 2.38 11.61 20.12
N LEU A 133 1.62 10.61 19.72
CA LEU A 133 0.34 10.29 20.35
C LEU A 133 0.60 9.82 21.79
N GLU A 134 -0.27 10.23 22.72
CA GLU A 134 -0.15 9.90 24.15
C GLU A 134 -0.09 8.39 24.41
N ARG A 135 -0.72 7.61 23.54
CA ARG A 135 -0.69 6.15 23.55
C ARG A 135 -0.61 5.61 22.12
N TRP A 136 -0.21 4.36 22.00
CA TRP A 136 -0.26 3.62 20.74
C TRP A 136 -1.71 3.35 20.34
N VAL A 137 -2.20 4.07 19.32
CA VAL A 137 -3.59 3.99 18.83
C VAL A 137 -3.65 3.08 17.60
N PRO A 138 -4.58 2.11 17.52
CA PRO A 138 -4.78 1.32 16.31
C PRO A 138 -5.40 2.16 15.18
N LEU A 139 -5.06 1.86 13.92
CA LEU A 139 -5.51 2.63 12.76
C LEU A 139 -7.03 2.78 12.67
N ARG A 140 -7.80 1.74 13.00
CA ARG A 140 -9.28 1.78 12.95
C ARG A 140 -9.88 2.91 13.80
N GLU A 141 -9.25 3.27 14.92
CA GLU A 141 -9.75 4.32 15.82
C GLU A 141 -9.49 5.72 15.24
N LEU A 142 -8.54 5.85 14.31
CA LEU A 142 -8.25 7.10 13.61
C LEU A 142 -9.11 7.28 12.36
N GLU A 143 -9.66 6.20 11.81
CA GLU A 143 -10.56 6.22 10.65
C GLU A 143 -12.02 6.47 11.04
N ASP A 144 -12.48 5.82 12.11
CA ASP A 144 -13.84 5.96 12.64
C ASP A 144 -13.75 6.21 14.17
N PRO A 145 -13.54 7.47 14.58
CA PRO A 145 -13.62 7.84 15.99
C PRO A 145 -15.09 7.69 16.38
N GLY A 146 -15.44 6.56 16.98
CA GLY A 146 -16.80 6.26 17.42
C GLY A 146 -17.43 7.37 18.28
N PRO A 147 -18.70 7.25 18.68
CA PRO A 147 -19.37 8.30 19.45
C PRO A 147 -18.55 8.64 20.70
N ARG A 148 -18.09 9.90 20.77
CA ARG A 148 -17.28 10.40 21.88
C ARG A 148 -18.05 10.18 23.19
N GLY A 149 -17.47 9.38 24.08
CA GLY A 149 -17.99 9.28 25.45
C GLY A 149 -17.89 10.64 26.14
N PRO A 150 -18.77 10.97 27.10
CA PRO A 150 -18.63 12.19 27.89
C PRO A 150 -17.31 12.07 28.68
N GLY A 151 -16.25 12.73 28.21
CA GLY A 151 -14.90 12.68 28.80
C GLY A 151 -13.75 12.46 27.82
N ASP A 152 -14.02 12.12 26.55
CA ASP A 152 -12.96 11.93 25.55
C ASP A 152 -12.54 13.28 24.94
N SER A 153 -11.55 13.93 25.56
CA SER A 153 -10.87 15.09 24.99
C SER A 153 -10.00 14.60 23.83
N GLY A 154 -10.52 14.73 22.61
CA GLY A 154 -9.81 14.31 21.40
C GLY A 154 -8.42 14.96 21.27
N PRO A 155 -7.56 14.46 20.35
CA PRO A 155 -6.12 14.77 20.31
C PRO A 155 -5.74 16.21 19.93
N GLY A 156 -6.69 17.15 19.93
CA GLY A 156 -6.49 18.55 19.55
C GLY A 156 -7.06 19.56 20.55
N GLY A 157 -7.54 19.13 21.72
CA GLY A 157 -8.07 20.02 22.75
C GLY A 157 -7.00 20.58 23.68
N HIS A 158 -6.13 21.46 23.19
CA HIS A 158 -5.41 22.37 24.09
C HIS A 158 -6.09 23.74 24.05
N GLY A 159 -6.79 24.03 25.16
CA GLY A 159 -7.32 25.34 25.48
C GLY A 159 -6.18 26.36 25.49
N SER A 160 -6.39 27.42 24.72
CA SER A 160 -5.77 28.70 24.99
C SER A 160 -6.51 29.30 26.19
N GLY A 161 -5.85 29.27 27.34
CA GLY A 161 -6.18 30.01 28.54
C GLY A 161 -4.92 30.67 29.07
#